data_AF-A0A7H4P1Q3-F1
#
_entry.id   AF-A0A7H4P1Q3-F1
#
_cell.length_a   1.000
_cell.length_b   1.000
_cell.length_c   1.000
_cell.angle_alpha   90.00
_cell.angle_beta   90.00
_cell.angle_gamma   90.00
#
_symmetry.space_group_name_H-M   'P 1'
#
loop_
_entity.id
_entity.type
_entity.pdbx_description
1 polymer ?
#
loop_
_entity_poly.entity_id
_entity_poly.type
_entity_poly.pdbx_seq_one_letter_code
_entity_poly.pdbx_strand_id
1 'polypeptide(L)' 'MEIYQFPDGVIWDRNNVMFIAIGVIAKESEHIDVLREVASIFSDEVIARALSLIANKEDFLRILQQNH' A
#
# COMPACT_ATOMS: atom_id res chain seq x y z
N MET A 1 -10.22 6.11 -0.22
CA MET A 1 -8.99 5.42 -0.64
C MET A 1 -9.39 4.05 -1.16
N GLU A 2 -8.91 3.71 -2.35
CA GLU A 2 -9.05 2.39 -2.96
C GLU A 2 -7.70 1.70 -2.99
N ILE A 3 -7.68 0.39 -2.76
CA ILE A 3 -6.46 -0.42 -2.77
C ILE A 3 -6.68 -1.57 -3.74
N TYR A 4 -5.74 -1.74 -4.66
CA TYR A 4 -5.71 -2.83 -5.62
C TYR A 4 -4.42 -3.60 -5.44
N GLN A 5 -4.53 -4.94 -5.39
CA GLN A 5 -3.38 -5.81 -5.25
C GLN A 5 -3.20 -6.67 -6.49
N PHE A 6 -1.94 -6.88 -6.85
CA PHE A 6 -1.49 -7.66 -7.99
C PHE A 6 -0.41 -8.63 -7.49
N PRO A 7 -0.81 -9.79 -6.94
CA PRO A 7 0.14 -10.77 -6.38
C PRO A 7 1.18 -11.25 -7.39
N ASP A 8 0.80 -11.34 -8.67
CA ASP A 8 1.68 -11.71 -9.77
C ASP A 8 2.53 -10.53 -10.30
N GLY A 9 2.33 -9.34 -9.76
CA GLY A 9 2.98 -8.10 -10.16
C GLY A 9 2.46 -7.52 -11.48
N VAL A 10 2.60 -6.21 -11.62
CA VAL A 10 2.36 -5.46 -12.86
C VAL A 10 3.61 -4.68 -13.22
N ILE A 11 4.08 -4.80 -14.46
CA ILE A 11 5.20 -3.98 -14.94
C ILE A 11 4.76 -2.51 -14.90
N TRP A 12 5.37 -1.73 -14.01
CA TRP A 12 5.08 -0.31 -13.85
C TRP A 12 5.93 0.53 -14.80
N ASP A 13 7.21 0.21 -14.88
CA ASP A 13 8.14 0.77 -15.86
C ASP A 13 9.24 -0.25 -16.22
N ARG A 14 10.31 0.22 -16.87
CA ARG A 14 11.42 -0.65 -17.33
C ARG A 14 12.12 -1.42 -16.21
N ASN A 15 12.11 -0.91 -14.99
CA ASN A 15 12.89 -1.45 -13.88
C ASN A 15 12.02 -1.86 -12.67
N ASN A 16 10.74 -1.49 -12.66
CA ASN A 16 9.89 -1.63 -11.48
C ASN A 16 8.67 -2.51 -11.76
N VAL A 17 8.39 -3.41 -10.81
CA VAL A 17 7.17 -4.23 -10.75
C VAL A 17 6.34 -3.77 -9.56
N MET A 18 5.09 -3.40 -9.81
CA MET A 18 4.13 -2.97 -8.81
C MET A 18 3.29 -4.16 -8.35
N PHE A 19 3.19 -4.35 -7.03
CA PHE A 19 2.33 -5.37 -6.42
C PHE A 19 1.08 -4.79 -5.77
N ILE A 20 1.09 -3.49 -5.45
CA ILE A 20 -0.03 -2.80 -4.78
C ILE A 20 -0.18 -1.41 -5.41
N ALA A 21 -1.40 -1.04 -5.81
CA ALA A 21 -1.77 0.30 -6.22
C ALA A 21 -2.76 0.89 -5.22
N ILE A 22 -2.50 2.11 -4.75
CA ILE A 22 -3.35 2.80 -3.78
C ILE A 22 -3.86 4.09 -4.41
N GLY A 23 -5.16 4.12 -4.70
CA GLY A 23 -5.87 5.28 -5.21
C GLY A 23 -6.37 6.15 -4.05
N VAL A 24 -5.84 7.36 -3.93
CA VAL A 24 -6.31 8.33 -2.93
C VAL A 24 -7.09 9.43 -3.62
N ILE A 25 -8.41 9.40 -3.49
CA ILE A 25 -9.31 10.44 -4.00
C ILE A 25 -9.53 11.45 -2.88
N ALA A 26 -8.75 12.53 -2.93
CA ALA A 26 -8.68 13.55 -1.91
C ALA A 26 -9.56 14.75 -2.25
N LYS A 27 -10.48 15.16 -1.35
CA LYS A 27 -11.20 16.45 -1.48
C LYS A 27 -10.60 17.58 -0.62
N GLU A 28 -9.86 17.28 0.46
CA GLU A 28 -9.27 18.28 1.38
C GLU A 28 -7.98 17.77 2.05
N SER A 29 -7.12 18.65 2.56
CA SER A 29 -5.69 18.45 2.94
C SER A 29 -5.29 17.25 3.83
N GLU A 30 -6.21 16.51 4.45
CA GLU A 30 -5.92 15.39 5.38
C GLU A 30 -5.39 14.12 4.70
N HIS A 31 -5.46 13.99 3.37
CA HIS A 31 -4.99 12.78 2.66
C HIS A 31 -3.47 12.63 2.60
N ILE A 32 -2.73 13.72 2.86
CA ILE A 32 -1.26 13.71 2.83
C ILE A 32 -0.71 12.84 3.98
N ASP A 33 -1.32 12.88 5.15
CA ASP A 33 -0.82 12.18 6.33
C ASP A 33 -1.02 10.66 6.20
N VAL A 34 -2.18 10.24 5.67
CA VAL A 34 -2.44 8.84 5.32
C VAL A 34 -1.47 8.34 4.25
N LEU A 35 -1.19 9.15 3.22
CA LEU A 35 -0.20 8.79 2.19
C LEU A 35 1.22 8.63 2.77
N ARG A 36 1.61 9.46 3.75
CA ARG A 36 2.91 9.39 4.42
C ARG A 36 3.04 8.15 5.28
N GLU A 37 2.01 7.81 6.03
CA GLU A 37 1.97 6.61 6.86
C GLU A 37 2.05 5.35 5.99
N VAL A 38 1.32 5.32 4.88
CA VAL A 38 1.41 4.25 3.90
C VAL A 38 2.84 4.15 3.31
N ALA A 39 3.46 5.27 2.94
CA ALA A 39 4.82 5.28 2.38
C ALA A 39 5.91 4.86 3.37
N SER A 40 5.78 5.20 4.67
CA SER A 40 6.74 4.77 5.68
C SER A 40 6.72 3.25 5.87
N ILE A 41 5.53 2.65 5.78
CA ILE A 41 5.32 1.22 5.92
C ILE A 41 5.92 0.44 4.73
N PHE A 42 5.87 1.01 3.53
CA PHE A 42 6.53 0.43 2.35
C PHE A 42 8.04 0.64 2.30
N SER A 43 8.62 1.43 3.21
CA SER A 43 10.08 1.54 3.35
C SER A 43 10.68 0.33 4.06
N ASP A 44 9.85 -0.52 4.67
CA ASP A 44 10.23 -1.80 5.25
C ASP A 44 9.90 -2.95 4.27
N GLU A 45 10.93 -3.58 3.71
CA GLU A 45 10.79 -4.70 2.77
C GLU A 45 10.00 -5.88 3.35
N VAL A 46 10.08 -6.10 4.67
CA VAL A 46 9.36 -7.20 5.34
C VAL A 46 7.86 -6.91 5.30
N ILE A 47 7.47 -5.66 5.56
CA ILE A 47 6.07 -5.26 5.58
C ILE A 47 5.52 -5.18 4.16
N ALA A 48 6.29 -4.67 3.20
CA ALA A 48 5.91 -4.68 1.78
C ALA A 48 5.61 -6.10 1.29
N ARG A 49 6.44 -7.08 1.68
CA ARG A 49 6.26 -8.48 1.32
C ARG A 49 5.08 -9.12 2.03
N ALA A 50 4.85 -8.81 3.31
CA ALA A 50 3.66 -9.24 4.02
C ALA A 50 2.38 -8.69 3.36
N LEU A 51 2.35 -7.40 3.02
CA LEU A 51 1.23 -6.75 2.35
C LEU A 51 0.93 -7.34 0.96
N SER A 52 1.95 -7.77 0.21
CA SER A 52 1.75 -8.42 -1.10
C SER A 52 1.07 -9.80 -1.05
N LEU A 53 1.06 -10.44 0.12
CA LEU A 53 0.50 -11.79 0.31
C LEU A 53 -0.94 -11.77 0.86
N ILE A 54 -1.46 -10.60 1.20
CA ILE A 54 -2.70 -10.44 1.97
C ILE A 54 -3.85 -10.08 1.04
N ALA A 55 -4.69 -11.04 0.69
CA ALA A 55 -5.75 -10.82 -0.28
C ALA A 55 -6.96 -10.01 0.22
N ASN A 56 -7.07 -9.70 1.52
CA ASN A 56 -8.24 -9.02 2.08
C ASN A 56 -7.95 -7.63 2.68
N LYS A 57 -8.94 -6.74 2.56
CA LYS A 57 -8.85 -5.33 2.96
C LYS A 57 -8.70 -5.14 4.47
N GLU A 58 -9.28 -6.01 5.28
CA GLU A 58 -9.27 -5.91 6.73
C GLU A 58 -7.90 -6.24 7.32
N ASP A 59 -7.24 -7.28 6.81
CA ASP A 59 -5.86 -7.63 7.15
C ASP A 59 -4.88 -6.52 6.72
N PHE A 60 -5.07 -5.92 5.54
CA PHE A 60 -4.28 -4.79 5.08
C PHE A 60 -4.39 -3.60 6.05
N LEU A 61 -5.62 -3.23 6.43
CA LEU A 61 -5.85 -2.16 7.40
C LEU A 61 -5.29 -2.47 8.79
N ARG A 62 -5.31 -3.73 9.21
CA ARG A 62 -4.73 -4.15 10.50
C ARG A 62 -3.21 -3.95 10.52
N ILE A 63 -2.51 -4.31 9.44
CA ILE A 63 -1.06 -4.11 9.36
C ILE A 63 -0.72 -2.62 9.30
N LEU A 64 -1.54 -1.82 8.61
CA LEU A 64 -1.37 -0.36 8.66
C LEU A 64 -1.54 0.19 10.08
N GLN A 65 -2.56 -0.24 10.81
CA GLN A 65 -2.85 0.23 12.18
C GLN A 65 -1.90 -0.33 13.25
N GLN A 66 -1.19 -1.44 12.99
CA GLN A 66 -0.25 -2.02 13.94
C GLN A 66 1.11 -1.30 14.01
N ASN A 67 1.39 -0.37 13.09
CA ASN A 67 2.65 0.41 13.05
C ASN A 67 2.58 1.75 13.81
N HIS A 68 1.69 1.86 14.81
CA HIS A 68 1.67 2.98 15.75
C HIS A 68 2.67 2.82 16.90
#